data_AF-A0A9D8SK22-F1
#
_entry.id   AF-A0A9D8SK22-F1
#
_cell.length_a   1.000
_cell.length_b   1.000
_cell.length_c   1.000
_cell.angle_alpha   90.00
_cell.angle_beta   90.00
_cell.angle_gamma   90.00
#
_symmetry.space_group_name_H-M   'P 1'
#
loop_
_entity.id
_entity.type
_entity.pdbx_description
1 polymer ?
#
loop_
_entity_poly.entity_id
_entity_poly.type
_entity_poly.pdbx_seq_one_letter_code
_entity_poly.pdbx_strand_id
1 'polypeptide(L)'
;MTLAVVMIVLLVVLIVGWVLTNVFAATDLKPNPVLYWTFLPIGSVFLSLILAGTITYLVISIKMVKLNQRQSNFINSVTHELKSPLASLKLTLQTLSRYEVSPQERVKFYAGMMEETERLDTLINQVLRAGQLEAGLQIGEMPEEV
;
A
#
# COMPACT_ATOMS: atom_id res chain seq x y z
N MET A 1 -4.28 1.00 -13.18
CA MET A 1 -5.75 0.95 -13.03
C MET A 1 -6.46 0.77 -14.36
N THR A 2 -6.11 1.51 -15.42
CA THR A 2 -6.71 1.37 -16.76
C THR A 2 -6.66 -0.06 -17.30
N LEU A 3 -5.51 -0.74 -17.20
CA LEU A 3 -5.36 -2.11 -17.69
C LEU A 3 -6.26 -3.13 -16.97
N ALA A 4 -6.42 -2.98 -15.66
CA ALA A 4 -7.29 -3.83 -14.84
C ALA A 4 -8.77 -3.61 -15.17
N VAL A 5 -9.18 -2.34 -15.34
CA VAL A 5 -10.55 -1.99 -15.73
C VAL A 5 -10.86 -2.52 -17.14
N VAL A 6 -9.92 -2.40 -18.07
CA VAL A 6 -10.06 -2.93 -19.45
C VAL A 6 -10.19 -4.44 -19.45
N MET A 7 -9.39 -5.15 -18.64
CA MET A 7 -9.49 -6.62 -18.49
C MET A 7 -10.86 -7.03 -17.92
N ILE A 8 -11.36 -6.30 -16.93
CA ILE A 8 -12.69 -6.55 -16.33
C ILE A 8 -13.79 -6.33 -17.37
N VAL A 9 -13.73 -5.24 -18.13
CA VAL A 9 -14.70 -4.92 -19.18
C VAL A 9 -14.68 -6.00 -20.27
N LEU A 10 -13.50 -6.44 -20.71
CA LEU A 10 -13.37 -7.52 -21.70
C LEU A 10 -13.95 -8.84 -21.20
N LEU A 11 -13.73 -9.19 -19.93
CA LEU A 11 -14.31 -10.37 -19.30
C LEU A 11 -15.83 -10.30 -19.26
N VAL A 12 -16.39 -9.17 -18.85
CA VAL A 12 -17.85 -8.97 -18.82
C VAL A 12 -18.44 -9.08 -20.23
N VAL A 13 -17.79 -8.51 -21.25
CA VAL A 13 -18.25 -8.61 -22.65
C VAL A 13 -18.22 -10.05 -23.16
N LEU A 14 -17.16 -10.81 -22.86
CA LEU A 14 -17.05 -12.24 -23.20
C LEU A 14 -18.12 -13.07 -22.49
N ILE A 15 -18.41 -12.78 -21.21
CA ILE A 15 -19.46 -13.42 -20.42
C ILE A 15 -20.84 -13.14 -21.03
N VAL A 16 -21.15 -11.87 -21.31
CA VAL A 16 -22.44 -11.47 -21.91
C VAL A 16 -22.59 -12.10 -23.28
N GLY A 17 -21.53 -12.14 -24.08
CA GLY A 17 -21.52 -12.84 -25.37
C GLY A 17 -21.83 -14.34 -25.22
N TRP A 18 -21.18 -15.02 -24.28
CA TRP A 18 -21.44 -16.44 -24.01
C TRP A 18 -22.90 -16.69 -23.58
N VAL A 19 -23.43 -15.88 -22.66
CA VAL A 19 -24.84 -15.97 -22.20
C VAL A 19 -25.82 -15.72 -23.35
N LEU A 20 -25.58 -14.70 -24.17
CA LEU A 20 -26.43 -14.43 -25.34
C LEU A 20 -26.42 -15.61 -26.31
N THR A 21 -25.25 -16.16 -26.64
CA THR A 21 -25.19 -17.35 -27.53
C THR A 21 -25.93 -18.55 -26.94
N ASN A 22 -25.87 -18.75 -25.62
CA ASN A 22 -26.58 -19.83 -24.94
C ASN A 22 -28.12 -19.62 -24.97
N VAL A 23 -28.60 -18.39 -24.73
CA VAL A 23 -30.02 -18.04 -24.75
C VAL A 23 -30.59 -18.08 -26.18
N PHE A 24 -29.88 -17.53 -27.17
CA PHE A 24 -30.31 -17.57 -28.57
C PHE A 24 -30.32 -19.01 -29.12
N ALA A 25 -29.34 -19.84 -28.75
CA ALA A 25 -29.33 -21.26 -29.10
C ALA A 25 -30.51 -22.04 -28.47
N ALA A 26 -31.08 -21.55 -27.36
CA ALA A 26 -32.28 -22.14 -26.76
C ALA A 26 -33.59 -21.75 -27.48
N THR A 27 -33.59 -20.67 -28.26
CA THR A 27 -34.77 -20.19 -29.01
C THR A 27 -34.90 -20.73 -30.44
N ASP A 28 -33.85 -21.39 -30.96
CA ASP A 28 -33.83 -21.92 -32.34
C ASP A 28 -34.54 -23.30 -32.45
N LEU A 29 -35.24 -23.56 -33.56
CA LEU A 29 -36.25 -24.64 -33.68
C LEU A 29 -35.69 -26.09 -33.75
N LYS A 30 -34.38 -26.30 -33.62
CA LYS A 30 -33.76 -27.64 -33.46
C LYS A 30 -32.62 -27.60 -32.43
N PRO A 31 -32.95 -27.52 -31.13
CA PRO A 31 -31.93 -27.56 -30.09
C PRO A 31 -31.30 -28.97 -30.07
N ASN A 32 -29.98 -29.06 -30.20
CA ASN A 32 -29.26 -30.28 -29.86
C ASN A 32 -29.16 -30.35 -28.33
N PRO A 33 -29.98 -31.18 -27.65
CA PRO A 33 -30.12 -31.09 -26.19
C PRO A 33 -28.84 -31.51 -25.47
N VAL A 34 -28.02 -32.38 -26.07
CA VAL A 34 -26.75 -32.81 -25.49
C VAL A 34 -25.73 -31.66 -25.39
N LEU A 35 -25.68 -30.79 -26.41
CA LEU A 35 -24.73 -29.68 -26.46
C LEU A 35 -25.01 -28.68 -25.32
N TYR A 36 -26.27 -28.25 -25.19
CA TYR A 36 -26.69 -27.23 -24.22
C TYR A 36 -26.42 -27.62 -22.77
N TRP A 37 -26.78 -28.84 -22.39
CA TRP A 37 -26.62 -29.34 -21.01
C TRP A 37 -25.16 -29.55 -20.60
N THR A 38 -24.25 -29.75 -21.54
CA THR A 38 -22.81 -29.87 -21.27
C THR A 38 -22.13 -28.50 -21.13
N PHE A 39 -22.46 -27.53 -21.99
CA PHE A 39 -21.77 -26.23 -21.97
C PHE A 39 -22.22 -25.31 -20.83
N LEU A 40 -23.49 -25.38 -20.40
CA LEU A 40 -24.03 -24.55 -19.31
C LEU A 40 -23.24 -24.61 -17.99
N PRO A 41 -23.01 -25.80 -17.40
CA PRO A 41 -22.29 -25.90 -16.13
C PRO A 41 -20.81 -25.50 -16.29
N ILE A 42 -20.20 -25.82 -17.44
CA ILE A 42 -18.80 -25.48 -17.74
C ILE A 42 -18.61 -23.96 -17.77
N GLY A 43 -19.47 -23.23 -18.48
CA GLY A 43 -19.42 -21.77 -18.52
C GLY A 43 -19.73 -21.14 -17.17
N SER A 44 -20.71 -21.68 -16.41
CA SER A 44 -21.05 -21.18 -15.07
C SER A 44 -19.91 -21.31 -14.06
N VAL A 45 -19.20 -22.44 -14.07
CA VAL A 45 -18.03 -22.66 -13.20
C VAL A 45 -16.87 -21.75 -13.61
N PHE A 46 -16.59 -21.67 -14.91
CA PHE A 46 -15.55 -20.79 -15.44
C PHE A 46 -15.81 -19.31 -15.09
N LEU A 47 -17.07 -18.87 -15.17
CA LEU A 47 -17.51 -17.52 -14.80
C LEU A 47 -17.29 -17.26 -13.30
N SER A 48 -17.68 -18.22 -12.46
CA SER A 48 -17.52 -18.10 -11.01
C SER A 48 -16.04 -17.95 -10.60
N LEU A 49 -15.14 -18.70 -11.26
CA LEU A 49 -13.69 -18.61 -11.03
C LEU A 49 -13.12 -17.26 -11.45
N ILE A 50 -13.51 -16.76 -12.62
CA ILE A 50 -13.05 -15.46 -13.13
C ILE A 50 -13.51 -14.32 -12.22
N LEU A 51 -14.78 -14.37 -11.77
CA LEU A 51 -15.33 -13.38 -10.87
C LEU A 51 -14.57 -13.37 -9.53
N ALA A 52 -14.33 -14.54 -8.96
CA ALA A 52 -13.55 -14.69 -7.73
C ALA A 52 -12.11 -14.16 -7.90
N GLY A 53 -11.44 -14.51 -9.00
CA GLY A 53 -10.09 -14.01 -9.30
C GLY A 53 -10.04 -12.49 -9.44
N THR A 54 -11.04 -11.90 -10.10
CA THR A 54 -11.16 -10.45 -10.27
C THR A 54 -11.37 -9.73 -8.94
N ILE A 55 -12.28 -10.22 -8.10
CA ILE A 55 -12.53 -9.66 -6.76
C ILE A 55 -11.24 -9.71 -5.94
N THR A 56 -10.57 -10.85 -5.94
CA THR A 56 -9.31 -11.06 -5.23
C THR A 56 -8.23 -10.08 -5.70
N TYR A 57 -8.08 -9.92 -7.03
CA TYR A 57 -7.14 -8.97 -7.63
C TYR A 57 -7.43 -7.52 -7.20
N LEU A 58 -8.70 -7.09 -7.21
CA LEU A 58 -9.09 -5.75 -6.78
C LEU A 58 -8.80 -5.51 -5.30
N VAL A 59 -9.13 -6.47 -4.44
CA VAL A 59 -8.85 -6.39 -3.00
C VAL A 59 -7.35 -6.26 -2.74
N ILE A 60 -6.53 -7.10 -3.38
CA ILE A 60 -5.06 -7.03 -3.25
C ILE A 60 -4.54 -5.69 -3.75
N SER A 61 -5.03 -5.20 -4.90
CA SER A 61 -4.61 -3.92 -5.47
C SER A 61 -4.91 -2.75 -4.53
N ILE A 62 -6.12 -2.71 -3.95
CA ILE A 62 -6.51 -1.66 -2.99
C ILE A 62 -5.65 -1.75 -1.73
N LYS A 63 -5.38 -2.96 -1.22
CA LYS A 63 -4.50 -3.16 -0.07
C LYS A 63 -3.08 -2.64 -0.36
N MET A 64 -2.52 -2.94 -1.53
CA MET A 64 -1.19 -2.47 -1.92
C MET A 64 -1.11 -0.94 -1.99
N VAL A 65 -2.12 -0.27 -2.58
CA VAL A 65 -2.15 1.20 -2.63
C VAL A 65 -2.23 1.79 -1.22
N LYS A 66 -3.07 1.23 -0.35
CA LYS A 66 -3.20 1.68 1.05
C LYS A 66 -1.90 1.51 1.82
N LEU A 67 -1.19 0.39 1.63
CA LEU A 67 0.11 0.14 2.26
C LEU A 67 1.15 1.16 1.79
N ASN A 68 1.25 1.38 0.47
CA ASN A 68 2.16 2.36 -0.10
C ASN A 68 1.88 3.77 0.42
N GLN A 69 0.60 4.16 0.53
CA GLN A 69 0.21 5.45 1.08
C GLN A 69 0.60 5.58 2.57
N ARG A 70 0.42 4.52 3.37
CA ARG A 70 0.83 4.52 4.78
C ARG A 70 2.35 4.69 4.91
N GLN A 71 3.12 3.95 4.11
CA GLN A 71 4.57 4.07 4.08
C GLN A 71 5.01 5.48 3.69
N SER A 72 4.43 6.05 2.63
CA SER A 72 4.72 7.42 2.19
C SER A 72 4.39 8.45 3.27
N ASN A 73 3.21 8.34 3.91
CA ASN A 73 2.80 9.23 4.99
C ASN A 73 3.73 9.11 6.21
N PHE A 74 4.16 7.89 6.56
CA PHE A 74 5.12 7.65 7.63
C PHE A 74 6.47 8.33 7.34
N ILE A 75 7.05 8.10 6.15
CA ILE A 75 8.31 8.73 5.76
C ILE A 75 8.20 10.26 5.76
N ASN A 76 7.08 10.81 5.28
CA ASN A 76 6.84 12.24 5.30
C ASN A 76 6.75 12.78 6.75
N SER A 77 6.03 12.10 7.64
CA SER A 77 5.91 12.50 9.06
C SER A 77 7.26 12.48 9.76
N VAL A 78 7.99 11.37 9.62
CA VAL A 78 9.34 11.21 10.18
C VAL A 78 10.27 12.29 9.66
N THR A 79 10.26 12.56 8.36
CA THR A 79 11.09 13.61 7.77
C THR A 79 10.74 15.00 8.33
N HIS A 80 9.45 15.29 8.52
CA HIS A 80 9.00 16.54 9.12
C HIS A 80 9.44 16.68 10.58
N GLU A 81 9.29 15.61 11.36
CA GLU A 81 9.69 15.58 12.77
C GLU A 81 11.20 15.70 12.95
N LEU A 82 12.01 15.10 12.07
CA LEU A 82 13.47 15.21 12.09
C LEU A 82 13.97 16.59 11.62
N LYS A 83 13.28 17.23 10.67
CA LYS A 83 13.69 18.53 10.12
C LYS A 83 13.60 19.65 11.17
N SER A 84 12.66 19.57 12.11
CA SER A 84 12.47 20.57 13.15
C SER A 84 13.68 20.71 14.11
N PRO A 85 14.13 19.65 14.84
CA PRO A 85 15.30 19.72 15.71
C PRO A 85 16.59 20.02 14.92
N LEU A 86 16.71 19.53 13.68
CA LEU A 86 17.84 19.89 12.81
C LEU A 86 17.88 21.39 12.48
N ALA A 87 16.72 22.01 12.23
CA ALA A 87 16.62 23.45 12.03
C ALA A 87 16.98 24.22 13.30
N SER A 88 16.53 23.76 14.47
CA SER A 88 16.86 24.33 15.78
C SER A 88 18.38 24.32 16.05
N LEU A 89 19.03 23.18 15.80
CA LEU A 89 20.49 23.03 15.88
C LEU A 89 21.22 23.99 14.93
N LYS A 90 20.76 24.06 13.68
CA LYS A 90 21.35 24.96 12.68
C LYS A 90 21.23 26.43 13.09
N LEU A 91 20.08 26.85 13.62
CA LEU A 91 19.88 28.21 14.12
C LEU A 91 20.79 28.53 15.32
N THR A 92 20.96 27.57 16.23
CA THR A 92 21.86 27.71 17.37
C THR A 92 23.31 27.89 16.92
N LEU A 93 23.78 27.07 15.98
CA LEU A 93 25.11 27.19 15.39
C LEU A 93 25.30 28.51 14.60
N GLN A 94 24.28 28.94 13.87
CA GLN A 94 24.29 30.23 13.17
C GLN A 94 24.38 31.41 14.15
N THR A 95 23.74 31.32 15.30
CA THR A 95 23.79 32.34 16.34
C THR A 95 25.19 32.40 16.97
N LEU A 96 25.74 31.24 17.35
CA LEU A 96 27.09 31.13 17.92
C LEU A 96 28.20 31.60 16.96
N SER A 97 28.01 31.42 15.65
CA SER A 97 29.00 31.86 14.64
C SER A 97 28.89 33.33 14.26
N ARG A 98 27.73 33.95 14.43
CA ARG A 98 27.48 35.34 14.00
C ARG A 98 27.61 36.37 15.12
N TYR A 99 27.42 35.96 16.38
CA TYR A 99 27.41 36.87 17.52
C TYR A 99 28.43 36.43 18.58
N GLU A 100 29.14 37.40 19.17
CA GLU A 100 29.94 37.16 20.37
C GLU A 100 29.01 37.00 21.58
N VAL A 101 28.75 35.75 21.92
CA VAL A 101 28.01 35.37 23.14
C VAL A 101 28.96 35.19 24.31
N SER A 102 28.48 35.61 25.48
CA SER A 102 29.21 35.49 26.75
C SER A 102 29.52 34.02 27.08
N PRO A 103 30.55 33.73 27.87
CA PRO A 103 30.85 32.37 28.29
C PRO A 103 29.67 31.65 28.96
N GLN A 104 28.86 32.37 29.75
CA GLN A 104 27.70 31.79 30.41
C GLN A 104 26.57 31.45 29.43
N GLU A 105 26.35 32.26 28.38
CA GLU A 105 25.36 31.98 27.34
C GLU A 105 25.80 30.83 26.43
N ARG A 106 27.11 30.73 26.10
CA ARG A 106 27.65 29.61 25.33
C ARG A 106 27.35 28.27 25.97
N VAL A 107 27.46 28.17 27.30
CA VAL A 107 27.10 26.95 28.05
C VAL A 107 25.63 26.60 27.85
N LYS A 108 24.72 27.59 27.87
CA LYS A 108 23.29 27.37 27.60
C LYS A 108 23.03 26.88 26.17
N PHE A 109 23.71 27.46 25.19
CA PHE A 109 23.58 27.01 23.80
C PHE A 109 24.09 25.58 23.61
N TYR A 110 25.22 25.22 24.21
CA TYR A 110 25.72 23.83 24.16
C TYR A 110 24.77 22.85 24.84
N ALA A 111 24.18 23.21 25.98
CA ALA A 111 23.17 22.38 26.64
C ALA A 111 21.94 22.16 25.75
N GLY A 112 21.43 23.22 25.11
CA GLY A 112 20.30 23.12 24.18
C GLY A 112 20.62 22.28 22.94
N MET A 113 21.84 22.40 22.39
CA MET A 113 22.28 21.56 21.28
C MET A 113 22.39 20.07 21.67
N MET A 114 22.84 19.78 22.89
CA MET A 114 22.89 18.40 23.39
C MET A 114 21.48 17.81 23.48
N GLU A 115 20.53 18.57 24.03
CA GLU A 115 19.13 18.15 24.13
C GLU A 115 18.50 17.86 22.76
N GLU A 116 18.71 18.73 21.76
CA GLU A 116 18.20 18.49 20.40
C GLU A 116 18.86 17.27 19.74
N THR A 117 20.11 16.96 20.09
CA THR A 117 20.82 15.77 19.61
C THR A 117 20.24 14.49 20.24
N GLU A 118 19.95 14.49 21.54
CA GLU A 118 19.29 13.38 22.24
C GLU A 118 17.87 13.14 21.72
N ARG A 119 17.13 14.21 21.41
CA ARG A 119 15.81 14.12 20.75
C ARG A 119 15.91 13.48 19.37
N LEU A 120 16.89 13.88 18.56
CA LEU A 120 17.14 13.26 17.25
C LEU A 120 17.47 11.76 17.38
N ASP A 121 18.32 11.38 18.33
CA ASP A 121 18.65 9.97 18.59
C ASP A 121 17.38 9.16 18.97
N THR A 122 16.53 9.73 19.82
CA THR A 122 15.26 9.12 20.20
C THR A 122 14.33 8.92 18.99
N LEU A 123 14.18 9.93 18.13
CA LEU A 123 13.36 9.83 16.91
C LEU A 123 13.92 8.77 15.96
N ILE A 124 15.23 8.71 15.76
CA ILE A 124 15.89 7.68 14.93
C ILE A 124 15.60 6.29 15.48
N ASN A 125 15.75 6.10 16.80
CA ASN A 125 15.47 4.82 17.45
C ASN A 125 13.99 4.40 17.32
N GLN A 126 13.05 5.35 17.39
CA GLN A 126 11.63 5.08 17.15
C GLN A 126 11.37 4.62 15.71
N VAL A 127 12.00 5.26 14.73
CA VAL A 127 11.89 4.89 13.31
C VAL A 127 12.47 3.50 13.05
N LEU A 128 13.65 3.20 13.60
CA LEU A 128 14.28 1.88 13.48
C LEU A 128 13.41 0.78 14.09
N ARG A 129 12.85 1.01 15.29
CA ARG A 129 11.93 0.06 15.94
C ARG A 129 10.65 -0.13 15.12
N ALA A 130 10.08 0.93 14.56
CA ALA A 130 8.90 0.84 13.71
C ALA A 130 9.17 -0.03 12.47
N GLY A 131 10.33 0.16 11.82
CA GLY A 131 10.75 -0.67 10.68
C GLY A 131 10.99 -2.14 11.05
N GLN A 132 11.58 -2.42 12.22
CA GLN A 132 11.77 -3.78 12.72
C GLN A 132 10.45 -4.49 13.04
N LEU A 133 9.48 -3.78 13.63
CA LEU A 133 8.14 -4.29 13.88
C LEU A 133 7.40 -4.63 12.58
N GLU A 134 7.49 -3.78 11.57
CA GLU A 134 6.87 -4.02 10.26
C GLU A 134 7.52 -5.22 9.53
N ALA A 135 8.84 -5.39 9.64
CA ALA A 135 9.55 -6.57 9.13
C ALA A 135 9.20 -7.86 9.91
N GLY A 136 9.08 -7.79 11.23
CA GLY A 136 8.71 -8.93 12.08
C GLY A 136 7.26 -9.39 11.85
N LEU A 137 6.33 -8.47 11.62
CA LEU A 137 4.93 -8.80 11.27
C LEU A 137 4.83 -9.49 9.90
N GLN A 138 5.65 -9.09 8.91
CA GLN A 138 5.68 -9.76 7.60
C GLN A 138 6.16 -11.21 7.66
N ILE A 139 7.01 -11.55 8.63
CA ILE A 139 7.49 -12.93 8.84
C ILE A 139 6.41 -13.79 9.54
N GLY A 140 5.59 -13.18 10.40
CA GLY A 140 4.51 -13.87 11.12
C GLY A 140 3.24 -14.14 10.30
N GLU A 141 3.06 -13.49 9.14
CA GLU A 141 1.90 -13.68 8.24
C GLU A 141 2.14 -14.72 7.13
N MET A 142 3.30 -15.38 7.07
CA MET A 142 3.47 -16.53 6.18
C MET A 142 2.59 -17.68 6.70
N PRO A 143 1.60 -18.17 5.93
CA PRO A 143 0.83 -19.32 6.36
C PRO A 143 1.77 -20.50 6.52
N GLU A 144 1.72 -21.19 7.66
CA GLU A 144 2.15 -22.58 7.73
C GLU A 144 1.32 -23.34 6.70
N GLU A 145 1.92 -23.62 5.53
CA GLU A 145 1.43 -24.64 4.62
C GLU A 145 1.55 -25.98 5.36
N VAL A 146 0.41 -26.48 5.83
CA VAL A 146 0.19 -27.87 6.28
C VAL A 146 -0.22 -28.71 5.09
#